data_AF-A0A8H3UJU1-F1
#
_entry.id   AF-A0A8H3UJU1-F1
#
_cell.length_a   1.000
_cell.length_b   1.000
_cell.length_c   1.000
_cell.angle_alpha   90.00
_cell.angle_beta   90.00
_cell.angle_gamma   90.00
#
_symmetry.space_group_name_H-M   'P 1'
#
loop_
_entity.id
_entity.type
_entity.pdbx_description
1 polymer ?
#
loop_
_entity_poly.entity_id
_entity_poly.type
_entity_poly.pdbx_seq_one_letter_code
_entity_poly.pdbx_strand_id
1 'polypeptide(L)'
;MLSILRKARLKDKEMRILLLGLDAAGKTTICKKLLNEPIDGVSPTLGFIIKTIEYEGYKLNIWDVGGQKTLRTYWKNYFEKTDTLIWVVDSTDAARLEDCREELMKLLQEERLMGASLLVFKNKSDVPGCLSEDEVRKALQLDNIKTHRWRIIACSAVSGLGLKEGLSWVVQDARERLFLF
;
A
#
# COMPACT_ATOMS: atom_id res chain seq x y z
N MET A 1 1.91 15.63 18.98
CA MET A 1 0.50 15.18 19.15
C MET A 1 0.14 14.03 18.21
N LEU A 2 0.41 14.12 16.90
CA LEU A 2 0.16 13.04 15.92
C LEU A 2 0.85 11.70 16.26
N SER A 3 2.09 11.74 16.76
CA SER A 3 2.82 10.52 17.17
C SER A 3 2.20 9.79 18.36
N ILE A 4 1.56 10.50 19.29
CA ILE A 4 0.97 9.93 20.51
C ILE A 4 -0.31 9.17 20.18
N LEU A 5 -1.21 9.79 19.40
CA LEU A 5 -2.45 9.15 18.95
C LEU A 5 -2.17 7.90 18.11
N ARG A 6 -1.13 7.95 17.30
CA ARG A 6 -0.70 6.82 16.47
C ARG A 6 -0.15 5.67 17.31
N LYS A 7 0.71 5.99 18.29
CA LYS A 7 1.21 4.99 19.27
C LYS A 7 0.08 4.37 20.08
N ALA A 8 -0.90 5.15 20.52
CA ALA A 8 -2.07 4.61 21.24
C ALA A 8 -2.82 3.58 20.39
N ARG A 9 -3.11 3.89 19.12
CA ARG A 9 -3.81 2.96 18.22
C ARG A 9 -3.01 1.68 17.94
N LEU A 10 -1.70 1.80 17.75
CA LEU A 10 -0.84 0.63 17.60
C LEU A 10 -0.82 -0.24 18.87
N LYS A 11 -0.87 0.36 20.07
CA LYS A 11 -1.04 -0.36 21.34
C LYS A 11 -2.40 -1.07 21.43
N ASP A 12 -3.46 -0.43 20.93
CA ASP A 12 -4.80 -1.01 20.82
C ASP A 12 -4.90 -2.06 19.69
N LYS A 13 -3.77 -2.36 19.04
CA LYS A 13 -3.65 -3.29 17.90
C LYS A 13 -4.55 -2.92 16.73
N GLU A 14 -4.83 -1.64 16.53
CA GLU A 14 -5.55 -1.13 15.38
C GLU A 14 -4.62 -0.34 14.46
N MET A 15 -4.67 -0.66 13.18
CA MET A 15 -3.86 -0.01 12.16
C MET A 15 -4.75 0.61 11.09
N ARG A 16 -4.38 1.80 10.62
CA ARG A 16 -4.95 2.40 9.41
C ARG A 16 -3.98 2.19 8.27
N ILE A 17 -4.43 1.45 7.26
CA ILE A 17 -3.68 1.20 6.06
C ILE A 17 -4.30 2.02 4.93
N LEU A 18 -3.47 2.77 4.22
CA LEU A 18 -3.89 3.50 3.03
C LEU A 18 -3.37 2.75 1.81
N LEU A 19 -4.26 2.24 0.96
CA LEU A 19 -3.92 1.48 -0.24
C LEU A 19 -4.06 2.38 -1.47
N LEU A 20 -2.92 2.76 -2.05
CA LEU A 20 -2.81 3.66 -3.20
C LEU A 20 -1.96 3.07 -4.31
N GLY A 21 -1.93 3.75 -5.45
CA GLY A 21 -1.30 3.30 -6.69
C GLY A 21 -2.15 3.73 -7.89
N LEU A 22 -1.60 3.63 -9.09
CA LEU A 22 -2.31 4.02 -10.30
C LEU A 22 -3.57 3.16 -10.52
N ASP A 23 -4.50 3.63 -11.35
CA ASP A 23 -5.61 2.83 -11.84
C ASP A 23 -5.13 1.53 -12.51
N ALA A 24 -5.97 0.49 -12.46
CA ALA A 24 -5.67 -0.85 -12.96
C ALA A 24 -4.49 -1.60 -12.30
N ALA A 25 -3.82 -1.01 -11.30
CA ALA A 25 -2.74 -1.67 -10.55
C ALA A 25 -3.21 -2.88 -9.71
N GLY A 26 -4.51 -3.02 -9.45
CA GLY A 26 -5.10 -4.17 -8.75
C GLY A 26 -5.39 -3.98 -7.25
N LYS A 27 -5.48 -2.73 -6.77
CA LYS A 27 -5.74 -2.38 -5.36
C LYS A 27 -7.00 -3.07 -4.79
N THR A 28 -8.15 -2.88 -5.43
CA THR A 28 -9.42 -3.49 -5.00
C THR A 28 -9.38 -5.01 -5.06
N THR A 29 -8.70 -5.58 -6.06
CA THR A 29 -8.49 -7.02 -6.18
C THR A 29 -7.67 -7.56 -5.00
N ILE A 30 -6.62 -6.86 -4.57
CA ILE A 30 -5.83 -7.22 -3.37
C ILE A 30 -6.71 -7.23 -2.12
N CYS A 31 -7.49 -6.17 -1.89
CA CYS A 31 -8.40 -6.10 -0.74
C CYS A 31 -9.39 -7.25 -0.71
N LYS A 32 -10.08 -7.50 -1.84
CA LYS A 32 -11.03 -8.60 -1.97
C LYS A 32 -10.35 -9.96 -1.76
N LYS A 33 -9.18 -10.17 -2.35
CA LYS A 33 -8.44 -11.44 -2.21
C LYS A 33 -8.03 -11.70 -0.76
N LEU A 34 -7.57 -10.68 -0.03
CA LEU A 34 -7.21 -10.81 1.39
C LEU A 34 -8.41 -11.19 2.28
N LEU A 35 -9.62 -10.80 1.89
CA LEU A 35 -10.87 -11.13 2.56
C LEU A 35 -11.51 -12.44 2.08
N ASN A 36 -10.90 -13.13 1.12
CA ASN A 36 -11.51 -14.25 0.39
C ASN A 36 -12.86 -13.89 -0.27
N GLU A 37 -13.02 -12.64 -0.69
CA GLU A 37 -14.17 -12.18 -1.47
C GLU A 37 -13.98 -12.51 -2.96
N PRO A 38 -15.07 -12.70 -3.73
CA PRO A 38 -15.02 -12.86 -5.19
C PRO A 38 -14.32 -11.66 -5.88
N ILE A 39 -13.38 -11.99 -6.77
CA ILE A 39 -12.54 -11.01 -7.49
C ILE A 39 -12.97 -10.81 -8.95
N ASP A 40 -13.96 -11.56 -9.41
CA ASP A 40 -14.64 -11.37 -10.67
C ASP A 40 -15.42 -10.04 -10.71
N GLY A 41 -15.48 -9.44 -11.90
CA GLY A 41 -16.25 -8.21 -12.13
C GLY A 41 -15.77 -6.96 -11.39
N VAL A 42 -14.54 -6.92 -10.88
CA VAL A 42 -14.00 -5.73 -10.22
C VAL A 42 -13.91 -4.56 -11.21
N SER A 43 -14.69 -3.52 -10.96
CA SER A 43 -14.68 -2.26 -11.71
C SER A 43 -13.75 -1.22 -11.05
N PRO A 44 -13.31 -0.18 -11.79
CA PRO A 44 -12.54 0.91 -11.21
C PRO A 44 -13.30 1.61 -10.06
N THR A 45 -12.66 1.74 -8.90
CA THR A 45 -13.24 2.40 -7.73
C THR A 45 -13.43 3.90 -7.96
N LEU A 46 -14.66 4.37 -7.73
CA LEU A 46 -14.99 5.79 -7.63
C LEU A 46 -14.96 6.19 -6.15
N GLY A 47 -14.03 7.07 -5.77
CA GLY A 47 -13.84 7.47 -4.38
C GLY A 47 -13.00 6.46 -3.59
N PHE A 48 -13.57 5.86 -2.55
CA PHE A 48 -12.87 4.94 -1.66
C PHE A 48 -13.78 3.85 -1.08
N ILE A 49 -13.19 2.75 -0.66
CA ILE A 49 -13.82 1.64 0.06
C ILE A 49 -13.01 1.38 1.34
N ILE A 50 -13.70 1.13 2.45
CA ILE A 50 -13.06 0.70 3.69
C ILE A 50 -13.34 -0.78 3.90
N LYS A 51 -12.28 -1.52 4.19
CA LYS A 51 -12.36 -2.92 4.59
C LYS A 51 -11.53 -3.14 5.85
N THR A 52 -12.02 -3.97 6.76
CA THR A 52 -11.30 -4.34 7.98
C THR A 52 -10.89 -5.80 7.90
N ILE A 53 -9.60 -6.07 8.12
CA ILE A 53 -9.02 -7.41 8.13
C ILE A 53 -8.40 -7.67 9.49
N GLU A 54 -8.71 -8.81 10.10
CA GLU A 54 -8.01 -9.28 11.29
C GLU A 54 -6.79 -10.11 10.87
N TYR A 55 -5.59 -9.69 11.28
CA TYR A 55 -4.35 -10.35 10.92
C TYR A 55 -3.35 -10.31 12.07
N GLU A 56 -2.86 -11.48 12.50
CA GLU A 56 -1.91 -11.63 13.62
C GLU A 56 -2.30 -10.85 14.90
N GLY A 57 -3.60 -10.81 15.21
CA GLY A 57 -4.15 -10.11 16.38
C GLY A 57 -4.27 -8.60 16.22
N TYR A 58 -4.03 -8.06 15.03
CA TYR A 58 -4.27 -6.66 14.68
C TYR A 58 -5.52 -6.50 13.81
N LYS A 59 -6.24 -5.41 14.00
CA LYS A 59 -7.31 -4.95 13.11
C LYS A 59 -6.75 -3.97 12.10
N LEU A 60 -6.66 -4.39 10.85
CA LEU A 60 -6.14 -3.62 9.74
C LEU A 60 -7.31 -2.96 9.00
N ASN A 61 -7.48 -1.65 9.18
CA ASN A 61 -8.49 -0.85 8.49
C ASN A 61 -7.90 -0.31 7.19
N ILE A 62 -8.18 -1.00 6.08
CA ILE A 62 -7.65 -0.71 4.75
C ILE A 62 -8.59 0.25 4.01
N TRP A 63 -8.04 1.40 3.64
CA TRP A 63 -8.68 2.41 2.80
C TRP A 63 -8.21 2.20 1.36
N ASP A 64 -9.00 1.51 0.55
CA ASP A 64 -8.78 1.35 -0.89
C ASP A 64 -9.33 2.56 -1.63
N VAL A 65 -8.48 3.32 -2.31
CA VAL A 65 -8.87 4.59 -2.95
C VAL A 65 -8.66 4.49 -4.46
N GLY A 66 -9.59 5.05 -5.24
CA GLY A 66 -9.53 5.11 -6.70
C GLY A 66 -8.22 5.73 -7.20
N GLY A 67 -7.61 5.09 -8.20
CA GLY A 67 -6.30 5.51 -8.74
C GLY A 67 -6.34 6.27 -10.06
N GLN A 68 -7.54 6.50 -10.60
CA GLN A 68 -7.71 7.21 -11.88
C GLN A 68 -7.13 8.61 -11.77
N LYS A 69 -6.48 9.09 -12.82
CA LYS A 69 -5.77 10.38 -12.83
C LYS A 69 -6.63 11.55 -12.32
N THR A 70 -7.91 11.60 -12.70
CA THR A 70 -8.88 12.62 -12.25
C THR A 70 -9.22 12.56 -10.77
N LEU A 71 -9.01 11.41 -10.12
CA LEU A 71 -9.31 11.19 -8.70
C LEU A 71 -8.09 11.40 -7.78
N ARG A 72 -6.87 11.43 -8.31
CA ARG A 72 -5.62 11.49 -7.50
C ARG A 72 -5.53 12.78 -6.67
N THR A 73 -6.13 13.88 -7.12
CA THR A 73 -6.22 15.15 -6.39
C THR A 73 -6.95 15.03 -5.04
N TYR A 74 -7.78 14.01 -4.86
CA TYR A 74 -8.53 13.74 -3.63
C TYR A 74 -7.80 12.79 -2.68
N TRP A 75 -6.69 12.16 -3.07
CA TRP A 75 -5.94 11.24 -2.20
C TRP A 75 -5.56 11.90 -0.86
N LYS A 76 -5.24 13.19 -0.92
CA LYS A 76 -4.88 14.02 0.23
C LYS A 76 -5.94 14.09 1.33
N ASN A 77 -7.19 13.75 1.02
CA ASN A 77 -8.28 13.69 2.00
C ASN A 77 -8.16 12.46 2.91
N TYR A 78 -7.31 11.49 2.56
CA TYR A 78 -7.22 10.21 3.25
C TYR A 78 -5.88 9.98 3.97
N PHE A 79 -4.93 10.91 3.95
CA PHE A 79 -3.61 10.69 4.57
C PHE A 79 -3.64 10.58 6.10
N GLU A 80 -4.67 11.12 6.72
CA GLU A 80 -4.54 11.74 8.03
C GLU A 80 -4.19 10.88 9.25
N LYS A 81 -4.39 9.58 9.33
CA LYS A 81 -3.95 8.79 10.51
C LYS A 81 -3.37 7.47 10.05
N THR A 82 -2.72 7.50 8.90
CA THR A 82 -2.24 6.33 8.15
C THR A 82 -1.03 5.75 8.84
N ASP A 83 -1.02 4.49 9.27
CA ASP A 83 0.12 3.82 9.88
C ASP A 83 1.08 3.23 8.85
N THR A 84 0.51 2.75 7.75
CA THR A 84 1.23 2.22 6.60
C THR A 84 0.58 2.66 5.30
N LEU A 85 1.39 3.15 4.37
CA LEU A 85 1.02 3.32 2.97
C LEU A 85 1.38 2.04 2.21
N ILE A 86 0.39 1.38 1.62
CA ILE A 86 0.63 0.31 0.64
C ILE A 86 0.52 0.94 -0.75
N TRP A 87 1.62 0.93 -1.48
CA TRP A 87 1.72 1.40 -2.86
C TRP A 87 1.70 0.22 -3.83
N VAL A 88 0.66 0.12 -4.64
CA VAL A 88 0.47 -0.99 -5.58
C VAL A 88 0.95 -0.59 -6.97
N VAL A 89 1.85 -1.39 -7.52
CA VAL A 89 2.46 -1.19 -8.83
C VAL A 89 2.01 -2.30 -9.76
N ASP A 90 1.53 -1.94 -10.94
CA ASP A 90 1.34 -2.88 -12.03
C ASP A 90 2.70 -3.21 -12.65
N SER A 91 3.24 -4.39 -12.38
CA SER A 91 4.54 -4.79 -12.94
C SER A 91 4.52 -5.15 -14.42
N THR A 92 3.36 -5.16 -15.06
CA THR A 92 3.24 -5.37 -16.51
C THR A 92 3.23 -4.05 -17.29
N ASP A 93 3.15 -2.92 -16.58
CA ASP A 93 2.94 -1.59 -17.17
C ASP A 93 4.19 -0.71 -17.06
N ALA A 94 5.23 -1.11 -17.80
CA ALA A 94 6.50 -0.39 -17.82
C ALA A 94 6.34 1.07 -18.32
N ALA A 95 5.37 1.32 -19.21
CA ALA A 95 5.13 2.65 -19.79
C ALA A 95 4.65 3.69 -18.76
N ARG A 96 3.97 3.26 -17.69
CA ARG A 96 3.46 4.14 -16.63
C ARG A 96 4.31 4.14 -15.35
N LEU A 97 5.48 3.49 -15.35
CA LEU A 97 6.35 3.49 -14.16
C LEU A 97 6.84 4.88 -13.76
N GLU A 98 7.07 5.77 -14.73
CA GLU A 98 7.49 7.14 -14.43
C GLU A 98 6.37 7.95 -13.76
N ASP A 99 5.13 7.88 -14.26
CA ASP A 99 3.94 8.45 -13.60
C ASP A 99 3.76 7.84 -12.20
N CYS A 100 3.99 6.53 -12.06
CA CYS A 100 3.91 5.84 -10.78
C CYS A 100 4.96 6.37 -9.78
N ARG A 101 6.20 6.59 -10.24
CA ARG A 101 7.29 7.16 -9.43
C ARG A 101 6.97 8.58 -9.00
N GLU A 102 6.57 9.44 -9.93
CA GLU A 102 6.26 10.84 -9.64
C GLU A 102 5.16 10.97 -8.58
N GLU A 103 4.08 10.19 -8.72
CA GLU A 103 2.99 10.21 -7.75
C GLU A 103 3.42 9.67 -6.39
N LEU A 104 4.21 8.59 -6.33
CA LEU A 104 4.76 8.09 -5.06
C LEU A 104 5.64 9.15 -4.38
N MET A 105 6.53 9.81 -5.13
CA MET A 105 7.43 10.82 -4.56
C MET A 105 6.67 12.03 -4.03
N LYS A 106 5.64 12.50 -4.73
CA LYS A 106 4.74 13.58 -4.24
C LYS A 106 4.06 13.18 -2.94
N LEU A 107 3.55 11.93 -2.86
CA LEU A 107 2.91 11.42 -1.65
C LEU A 107 3.86 11.40 -0.45
N LEU A 108 5.09 10.93 -0.63
CA LEU A 108 6.06 10.82 0.48
C LEU A 108 6.58 12.18 0.98
N GLN A 109 6.27 13.28 0.30
CA GLN A 109 6.55 14.64 0.77
C GLN A 109 5.44 15.21 1.66
N GLU A 110 4.28 14.56 1.75
CA GLU A 110 3.17 15.04 2.56
C GLU A 110 3.45 14.84 4.06
N GLU A 111 3.44 15.94 4.81
CA GLU A 111 3.66 15.92 6.26
C GLU A 111 2.73 14.95 7.00
N ARG A 112 1.51 14.77 6.50
CA ARG A 112 0.51 13.86 7.09
C ARG A 112 0.83 12.38 6.90
N LEU A 113 1.73 12.04 5.99
CA LEU A 113 2.25 10.68 5.81
C LEU A 113 3.57 10.45 6.55
N MET A 114 4.19 11.49 7.12
CA MET A 114 5.44 11.35 7.87
C MET A 114 5.29 10.33 9.01
N GLY A 115 6.31 9.48 9.14
CA GLY A 115 6.34 8.37 10.09
C GLY A 115 5.50 7.16 9.69
N ALA A 116 4.85 7.16 8.51
CA ALA A 116 4.30 5.94 7.92
C ALA A 116 5.41 5.04 7.40
N SER A 117 5.10 3.75 7.37
CA SER A 117 5.92 2.79 6.64
C SER A 117 5.34 2.61 5.25
N LEU A 118 6.21 2.30 4.29
CA LEU A 118 5.85 2.12 2.89
C LEU A 118 6.01 0.65 2.50
N LEU A 119 4.90 -0.02 2.21
CA LEU A 119 4.94 -1.31 1.53
C LEU A 119 4.69 -1.09 0.04
N VAL A 120 5.60 -1.54 -0.82
CA VAL A 120 5.39 -1.58 -2.26
C VAL A 120 4.97 -2.99 -2.66
N PHE A 121 3.74 -3.13 -3.15
CA PHE A 121 3.30 -4.35 -3.80
C PHE A 121 3.62 -4.28 -5.29
N LYS A 122 4.59 -5.09 -5.71
CA LYS A 122 4.89 -5.35 -7.12
C LYS A 122 3.89 -6.39 -7.63
N ASN A 123 2.71 -5.92 -8.02
CA ASN A 123 1.55 -6.76 -8.34
C ASN A 123 1.58 -7.28 -9.79
N LYS A 124 0.77 -8.30 -10.06
CA LYS A 124 0.68 -9.04 -11.34
C LYS A 124 1.94 -9.84 -11.67
N SER A 125 2.62 -10.33 -10.63
CA SER A 125 3.82 -11.17 -10.78
C SER A 125 3.53 -12.54 -11.40
N ASP A 126 2.26 -12.92 -11.52
CA ASP A 126 1.81 -14.11 -12.24
C ASP A 126 1.82 -13.94 -13.77
N VAL A 127 1.94 -12.71 -14.28
CA VAL A 127 1.91 -12.45 -15.73
C VAL A 127 3.31 -12.62 -16.33
N PRO A 128 3.46 -13.43 -17.40
CA PRO A 128 4.73 -13.55 -18.11
C PRO A 128 5.21 -12.20 -18.66
N GLY A 129 6.51 -11.93 -18.52
CA GLY A 129 7.11 -10.67 -18.95
C GLY A 129 6.86 -9.49 -18.00
N CYS A 130 6.28 -9.73 -16.81
CA CYS A 130 6.26 -8.72 -15.77
C CYS A 130 7.68 -8.33 -15.34
N LEU A 131 7.83 -7.08 -14.93
CA LEU A 131 9.09 -6.53 -14.45
C LEU A 131 9.58 -7.29 -13.21
N SER A 132 10.89 -7.44 -13.09
CA SER A 132 11.54 -7.93 -11.88
C SER A 132 11.39 -6.95 -10.71
N GLU A 133 11.63 -7.44 -9.50
CA GLU A 133 11.67 -6.60 -8.31
C GLU A 133 12.72 -5.49 -8.43
N ASP A 134 13.91 -5.82 -8.96
CA ASP A 134 15.00 -4.86 -9.16
C ASP A 134 14.65 -3.77 -10.18
N GLU A 135 13.95 -4.10 -11.25
CA GLU A 135 13.49 -3.11 -12.24
C GLU A 135 12.49 -2.15 -11.61
N VAL A 136 11.50 -2.65 -10.86
CA VAL A 136 10.53 -1.78 -10.16
C VAL A 136 11.23 -0.94 -9.07
N ARG A 137 12.15 -1.53 -8.31
CA ARG A 137 12.93 -0.84 -7.27
C ARG A 137 13.73 0.33 -7.85
N LYS A 138 14.43 0.08 -8.97
CA LYS A 138 15.23 1.10 -9.67
C LYS A 138 14.34 2.16 -10.29
N ALA A 139 13.28 1.77 -10.99
CA ALA A 139 12.36 2.68 -11.64
C ALA A 139 11.68 3.62 -10.63
N LEU A 140 11.21 3.09 -9.49
CA LEU A 140 10.62 3.90 -8.44
C LEU A 140 11.65 4.63 -7.56
N GLN A 141 12.94 4.42 -7.79
CA GLN A 141 14.04 4.98 -6.99
C GLN A 141 13.85 4.75 -5.48
N LEU A 142 13.44 3.54 -5.09
CA LEU A 142 13.12 3.25 -3.69
C LEU A 142 14.32 3.45 -2.76
N ASP A 143 15.54 3.21 -3.25
CA ASP A 143 16.78 3.41 -2.50
C ASP A 143 17.04 4.87 -2.11
N ASN A 144 16.43 5.83 -2.83
CA ASN A 144 16.53 7.26 -2.51
C ASN A 144 15.57 7.66 -1.37
N ILE A 145 14.62 6.81 -0.99
CA ILE A 145 13.67 7.08 0.08
C ILE A 145 14.38 6.86 1.42
N LYS A 146 14.70 7.96 2.10
CA LYS A 146 15.28 7.96 3.46
C LYS A 146 14.30 8.36 4.56
N THR A 147 13.18 8.96 4.18
CA THR A 147 12.16 9.52 5.09
C THR A 147 11.22 8.45 5.67
N HIS A 148 11.08 7.31 4.99
CA HIS A 148 10.16 6.24 5.35
C HIS A 148 10.91 4.90 5.32
N ARG A 149 10.64 4.04 6.31
CA ARG A 149 11.03 2.63 6.19
C ARG A 149 10.18 1.99 5.12
N TRP A 150 10.80 1.22 4.23
CA TRP A 150 10.09 0.60 3.13
C TRP A 150 10.47 -0.87 2.91
N ARG A 151 9.58 -1.60 2.24
CA ARG A 151 9.84 -2.93 1.68
C ARG A 151 9.09 -3.06 0.36
N ILE A 152 9.68 -3.76 -0.60
CA ILE A 152 9.00 -4.20 -1.82
C ILE A 152 8.74 -5.71 -1.71
N ILE A 153 7.56 -6.14 -2.15
CA ILE A 153 7.16 -7.56 -2.18
C ILE A 153 6.48 -7.84 -3.51
N ALA A 154 6.99 -8.83 -4.23
CA ALA A 154 6.32 -9.38 -5.39
C ALA A 154 5.02 -10.08 -4.98
N CYS A 155 3.92 -9.72 -5.64
CA CYS A 155 2.63 -10.29 -5.34
C CYS A 155 1.77 -10.53 -6.58
N SER A 156 0.70 -11.30 -6.38
CA SER A 156 -0.36 -11.50 -7.36
C SER A 156 -1.70 -11.41 -6.65
N ALA A 157 -2.46 -10.36 -6.99
CA ALA A 157 -3.80 -10.17 -6.46
C ALA A 157 -4.77 -11.30 -6.84
N VAL A 158 -4.53 -11.97 -7.96
CA VAL A 158 -5.39 -13.06 -8.46
C VAL A 158 -5.12 -14.37 -7.72
N SER A 159 -3.86 -14.77 -7.62
CA SER A 159 -3.48 -16.02 -6.93
C SER A 159 -3.44 -15.87 -5.41
N GLY A 160 -3.13 -14.67 -4.90
CA GLY A 160 -2.89 -14.39 -3.49
C GLY A 160 -1.41 -14.48 -3.08
N LEU A 161 -0.51 -14.78 -4.02
CA LEU A 161 0.94 -14.80 -3.78
C LEU A 161 1.42 -13.48 -3.17
N GLY A 162 2.28 -13.55 -2.16
CA GLY A 162 2.95 -12.40 -1.53
C GLY A 162 2.05 -11.51 -0.65
N LEU A 163 0.71 -11.65 -0.71
CA LEU A 163 -0.20 -10.75 0.02
C LEU A 163 -0.08 -10.92 1.54
N LYS A 164 -0.07 -12.17 2.02
CA LYS A 164 0.12 -12.47 3.46
C LYS A 164 1.49 -12.04 3.95
N GLU A 165 2.55 -12.26 3.16
CA GLU A 165 3.90 -11.79 3.50
C GLU A 165 3.93 -10.26 3.70
N GLY A 166 3.25 -9.52 2.83
CA GLY A 166 3.07 -8.08 2.99
C GLY A 166 2.37 -7.70 4.28
N LEU A 167 1.26 -8.35 4.61
CA LEU A 167 0.56 -8.08 5.88
C LEU A 167 1.41 -8.42 7.11
N SER A 168 2.16 -9.54 7.09
CA SER A 168 3.11 -9.87 8.16
C SER A 168 4.17 -8.81 8.31
N TRP A 169 4.74 -8.28 7.23
CA TRP A 169 5.71 -7.18 7.32
C TRP A 169 5.08 -5.91 7.92
N VAL A 170 3.85 -5.57 7.51
CA VAL A 170 3.14 -4.39 8.04
C VAL A 170 2.93 -4.50 9.56
N VAL A 171 2.46 -5.66 10.03
CA VAL A 171 2.26 -5.90 11.46
C VAL A 171 3.59 -5.93 12.22
N GLN A 172 4.61 -6.57 11.66
CA GLN A 172 5.93 -6.65 12.28
C GLN A 172 6.59 -5.28 12.42
N ASP A 173 6.54 -4.46 11.36
CA ASP A 173 7.04 -3.09 11.41
C ASP A 173 6.31 -2.26 12.48
N ALA A 174 4.99 -2.40 12.59
CA ALA A 174 4.21 -1.71 13.61
C ALA A 174 4.61 -2.14 15.03
N ARG A 175 4.87 -3.43 15.26
CA ARG A 175 5.41 -3.94 16.53
C ARG A 175 6.77 -3.30 16.83
N GLU A 176 7.69 -3.31 15.89
CA GLU A 176 9.04 -2.75 16.08
C GLU A 176 9.02 -1.25 16.41
N ARG A 177 8.14 -0.48 15.74
CA ARG A 177 7.95 0.95 16.06
C ARG A 177 7.36 1.21 17.44
N LEU A 178 6.67 0.23 18.05
CA LEU A 178 6.24 0.29 19.44
C LEU A 178 7.37 -0.01 20.43
N PHE A 179 8.28 -0.94 20.10
CA PHE A 179 9.34 -1.43 20.99
C PHE A 179 10.64 -0.61 20.99
N LEU A 180 10.88 0.23 19.98
CA LEU A 180 12.08 1.08 19.91
C LEU A 180 12.08 2.25 20.93
N PHE A 181 11.20 2.20 21.93
CA PHE A 181 11.05 3.15 23.04
C PHE A 181 10.49 2.45 24.28
#